data_AF-A0A1M7PH08-F1
#
_entry.id   AF-A0A1M7PH08-F1
#
_cell.length_a   1.000
_cell.length_b   1.000
_cell.length_c   1.000
_cell.angle_alpha   90.00
_cell.angle_beta   90.00
_cell.angle_gamma   90.00
#
_symmetry.space_group_name_H-M   'P 1'
#
loop_
_entity.id
_entity.type
_entity.pdbx_description
1 polymer ?
#
loop_
_entity_poly.entity_id
_entity_poly.type
_entity_poly.pdbx_seq_one_letter_code
_entity_poly.pdbx_strand_id
1 'polypeptide(L)'
;MKVKFLVVIMLVSLSLKAQGLVYKPINPAFGGDTFNYQWLLSSADSQKTFKEKVVPTVQKTDLEKFTDQLNSQFLSQVSREMFSRLFGSAGFSAGSYNFGSFSVEIYPATTGLTLDILDTNTGDQTQVIIPNK
;
A
#
# COMPACT_ATOMS: atom_id res chain seq x y z
N MET A 1 79.63 -14.22 -17.39
CA MET A 1 78.28 -13.86 -17.88
C MET A 1 77.15 -14.29 -16.94
N LYS A 2 77.13 -15.53 -16.43
CA LYS A 2 76.05 -16.07 -15.57
C LYS A 2 75.74 -15.24 -14.30
N VAL A 3 76.77 -14.76 -13.59
CA VAL A 3 76.61 -13.95 -12.36
C VAL A 3 76.01 -12.57 -12.66
N LYS A 4 76.47 -11.91 -13.74
CA LYS A 4 75.90 -10.62 -14.16
C LYS A 4 74.42 -10.75 -14.52
N PHE A 5 74.04 -11.85 -15.16
CA PHE A 5 72.65 -12.15 -15.51
C PHE A 5 71.77 -12.35 -14.26
N LEU A 6 72.29 -13.04 -13.23
CA LEU A 6 71.58 -13.30 -11.98
C LEU A 6 71.34 -12.02 -11.17
N VAL A 7 72.33 -11.12 -11.14
CA VAL A 7 72.21 -9.80 -10.50
C VAL A 7 71.14 -8.93 -11.18
N VAL A 8 71.04 -8.97 -12.51
CA VAL A 8 69.99 -8.25 -13.26
C VAL A 8 68.60 -8.76 -12.89
N ILE A 9 68.40 -10.08 -12.78
CA ILE A 9 67.10 -10.66 -12.38
C ILE A 9 66.71 -10.20 -10.96
N MET A 10 67.66 -10.13 -10.04
CA MET A 10 67.42 -9.69 -8.66
C MET A 10 67.08 -8.20 -8.55
N LEU A 11 67.63 -7.36 -9.43
CA LEU A 11 67.28 -5.94 -9.51
C LEU A 11 65.88 -5.71 -10.09
N VAL A 12 65.44 -6.57 -11.02
CA VAL A 12 64.10 -6.49 -11.62
C VAL A 12 63.02 -6.92 -10.63
N SER A 13 63.27 -7.93 -9.79
CA SER A 13 62.30 -8.41 -8.80
C SER A 13 62.01 -7.40 -7.68
N LEU A 14 62.96 -6.53 -7.36
CA LEU A 14 62.77 -5.43 -6.39
C LEU A 14 61.79 -4.35 -6.88
N SER A 15 61.48 -4.31 -8.17
CA SER A 15 60.57 -3.34 -8.77
C SER A 15 59.12 -3.84 -8.87
N LEU A 16 58.84 -5.07 -8.43
CA LEU A 16 57.49 -5.63 -8.44
C LEU A 16 56.65 -5.00 -7.33
N LYS A 17 55.63 -4.23 -7.72
CA LYS A 17 54.63 -3.67 -6.81
C LYS A 17 53.40 -4.58 -6.83
N ALA A 18 53.08 -5.19 -5.68
CA ALA A 18 51.80 -5.85 -5.47
C ALA A 18 50.80 -4.83 -4.92
N GLN A 19 49.53 -4.95 -5.33
CA GLN A 19 48.43 -4.17 -4.77
C GLN A 19 47.37 -5.11 -4.21
N GLY A 20 46.69 -4.68 -3.15
CA GLY A 20 45.56 -5.41 -2.58
C GLY A 20 44.35 -5.34 -3.50
N LEU A 21 43.61 -6.45 -3.60
CA LEU A 21 42.29 -6.43 -4.22
C LEU A 21 41.30 -5.83 -3.22
N VAL A 22 40.75 -4.66 -3.53
CA VAL A 22 39.70 -4.01 -2.74
C VAL A 22 38.37 -4.27 -3.41
N TYR A 23 37.44 -4.84 -2.66
CA TYR A 23 36.07 -5.05 -3.14
C TYR A 23 35.33 -3.71 -3.19
N LYS A 24 34.76 -3.39 -4.36
CA LYS A 24 33.79 -2.30 -4.54
C LYS A 24 32.49 -2.89 -5.06
N PRO A 25 31.36 -2.69 -4.37
CA PRO A 25 30.05 -3.12 -4.86
C PRO A 25 29.72 -2.48 -6.20
N ILE A 26 29.04 -3.23 -7.08
CA ILE A 26 28.59 -2.72 -8.39
C ILE A 26 27.38 -1.79 -8.20
N ASN A 27 26.48 -2.15 -7.29
CA ASN A 27 25.27 -1.38 -7.00
C ASN A 27 25.61 -0.17 -6.11
N PRO A 28 25.31 1.07 -6.56
CA PRO A 28 25.55 2.29 -5.78
C PRO A 28 24.94 2.28 -4.37
N ALA A 29 23.82 1.58 -4.17
CA ALA A 29 23.14 1.50 -2.87
C ALA A 29 24.01 0.91 -1.75
N PHE A 30 25.07 0.17 -2.09
CA PHE A 30 26.01 -0.42 -1.13
C PHE A 30 27.36 0.31 -1.08
N GLY A 31 27.45 1.56 -1.56
CA GLY A 31 28.72 2.31 -1.66
C GLY A 31 29.50 2.02 -2.94
N GLY A 32 28.80 1.54 -3.98
CA GLY A 32 29.34 1.33 -5.32
C GLY A 32 29.46 2.61 -6.14
N ASP A 33 29.73 2.45 -7.43
CA ASP A 33 29.83 3.60 -8.35
C ASP A 33 28.44 4.14 -8.73
N THR A 34 28.20 5.44 -8.54
CA THR A 34 26.92 6.08 -8.87
C THR A 34 26.61 6.07 -10.36
N PHE A 35 27.62 6.02 -11.22
CA PHE A 35 27.41 5.96 -12.68
C PHE A 35 26.73 4.66 -13.12
N ASN A 36 26.82 3.59 -12.33
CA ASN A 36 26.17 2.32 -12.64
C ASN A 36 24.64 2.35 -12.46
N TYR A 37 24.11 3.36 -11.76
CA TYR A 37 22.69 3.41 -11.41
C TYR A 37 21.79 3.36 -12.65
N GLN A 38 22.05 4.21 -13.65
CA GLN A 38 21.21 4.33 -14.83
C GLN A 38 21.18 3.02 -15.64
N TRP A 39 22.32 2.36 -15.78
CA TRP A 39 22.42 1.09 -16.49
C TRP A 39 21.72 -0.04 -15.73
N LEU A 40 21.89 -0.12 -14.41
CA LEU A 40 21.23 -1.12 -13.56
C LEU A 40 19.71 -0.95 -13.60
N LEU A 41 19.22 0.30 -13.52
CA LEU A 41 17.79 0.62 -13.58
C LEU A 41 17.20 0.23 -14.94
N SER A 42 17.84 0.68 -16.04
CA SER A 42 17.39 0.35 -17.40
C SER A 42 17.38 -1.16 -17.67
N SER A 43 18.38 -1.89 -17.13
CA SER A 43 18.45 -3.35 -17.25
C SER A 43 17.37 -4.06 -16.42
N ALA A 44 16.99 -3.49 -15.27
CA ALA A 44 15.89 -4.01 -14.46
C ALA A 44 14.53 -3.77 -15.12
N ASP A 45 14.31 -2.57 -15.67
CA ASP A 45 13.08 -2.21 -16.36
C ASP A 45 12.87 -3.02 -17.64
N SER A 46 13.93 -3.33 -18.40
CA SER A 46 13.82 -4.15 -19.61
C SER A 46 13.44 -5.61 -19.33
N GLN A 47 13.77 -6.11 -18.14
CA GLN A 47 13.44 -7.46 -17.68
C GLN A 47 12.15 -7.50 -16.83
N LYS A 48 11.50 -6.37 -16.60
CA LYS A 48 10.30 -6.27 -15.77
C LYS A 48 9.10 -6.92 -16.47
N THR A 49 8.81 -8.17 -16.14
CA THR A 49 7.65 -8.91 -16.64
C THR A 49 6.33 -8.45 -16.01
N PHE A 50 6.38 -7.86 -14.82
CA PHE A 50 5.21 -7.32 -14.13
C PHE A 50 4.79 -6.00 -14.76
N LYS A 51 3.80 -6.08 -15.65
CA LYS A 51 3.05 -4.91 -16.11
C LYS A 51 1.97 -4.58 -15.11
N GLU A 52 1.73 -3.30 -14.91
CA GLU A 52 0.55 -2.83 -14.18
C GLU A 52 -0.67 -3.47 -14.84
N LYS A 53 -1.57 -4.03 -14.02
CA LYS A 53 -2.86 -4.50 -14.52
C LYS A 53 -3.60 -3.26 -14.97
N VAL A 54 -3.53 -2.96 -16.28
CA VAL A 54 -4.44 -2.00 -16.90
C VAL A 54 -5.81 -2.62 -16.75
N VAL A 55 -6.52 -2.29 -15.67
CA VAL A 55 -7.95 -2.55 -15.56
C VAL A 55 -8.52 -1.72 -16.70
N PRO A 56 -9.03 -2.33 -17.79
CA PRO A 56 -9.65 -1.55 -18.83
C PRO A 56 -10.78 -0.80 -18.15
N THR A 57 -10.69 0.54 -18.10
CA THR A 57 -11.84 1.35 -17.74
C THR A 57 -12.89 1.05 -18.79
N VAL A 58 -13.80 0.13 -18.47
CA VAL A 58 -14.98 -0.14 -19.28
C VAL A 58 -15.71 1.20 -19.32
N GLN A 59 -15.63 1.87 -20.47
CA GLN A 59 -16.35 3.11 -20.68
C GLN A 59 -17.83 2.76 -20.65
N LYS A 60 -18.46 2.99 -19.51
CA LYS A 60 -19.90 2.87 -19.37
C LYS A 60 -20.56 3.82 -20.36
N THR A 61 -21.51 3.29 -21.12
CA THR A 61 -22.42 4.07 -21.95
C THR A 61 -23.18 5.07 -21.08
N ASP A 62 -23.71 6.13 -21.71
CA ASP A 62 -24.47 7.14 -20.95
C ASP A 62 -25.74 6.54 -20.32
N LEU A 63 -26.31 5.50 -20.93
CA LEU A 63 -27.43 4.76 -20.36
C LEU A 63 -27.04 3.97 -19.11
N GLU A 64 -25.89 3.30 -19.10
CA GLU A 64 -25.37 2.60 -17.93
C GLU A 64 -25.07 3.57 -16.79
N LYS A 65 -24.47 4.73 -17.09
CA LYS A 65 -24.25 5.79 -16.09
C LYS A 65 -25.55 6.32 -15.52
N PHE A 66 -26.55 6.57 -16.35
CA PHE A 66 -27.87 7.01 -15.92
C PHE A 66 -28.53 5.97 -15.00
N THR A 67 -28.43 4.69 -15.37
CA THR A 67 -28.98 3.59 -14.56
C THR A 67 -28.29 3.48 -13.20
N ASP A 68 -26.97 3.58 -13.17
CA ASP A 68 -26.20 3.58 -11.91
C ASP A 68 -26.57 4.76 -11.01
N GLN A 69 -26.76 5.94 -11.60
CA GLN A 69 -27.19 7.14 -10.87
C GLN A 69 -28.59 6.97 -10.28
N LEU A 70 -29.54 6.45 -11.07
CA LEU A 70 -30.90 6.20 -10.63
C LEU A 70 -30.93 5.17 -9.49
N ASN A 71 -30.20 4.06 -9.65
CA ASN A 71 -30.09 3.03 -8.62
C ASN A 71 -29.52 3.60 -7.32
N SER A 72 -28.44 4.38 -7.41
CA SER A 72 -27.81 5.00 -6.26
C SER A 72 -28.75 5.99 -5.55
N GLN A 73 -29.51 6.79 -6.30
CA GLN A 73 -30.49 7.72 -5.74
C GLN A 73 -31.66 7.00 -5.08
N PHE A 74 -32.20 5.97 -5.72
CA PHE A 74 -33.28 5.14 -5.19
C PHE A 74 -32.85 4.45 -3.89
N LEU A 75 -31.71 3.75 -3.91
CA LEU A 75 -31.17 3.08 -2.71
C LEU A 75 -30.93 4.07 -1.58
N SER A 76 -30.43 5.27 -1.89
CA SER A 76 -30.23 6.32 -0.90
C SER A 76 -31.54 6.84 -0.31
N GLN A 77 -32.60 6.99 -1.11
CA GLN A 77 -33.92 7.39 -0.64
C GLN A 77 -34.55 6.30 0.24
N VAL A 78 -34.51 5.04 -0.20
CA VAL A 78 -35.01 3.90 0.56
C VAL A 78 -34.26 3.77 1.89
N SER A 79 -32.94 3.88 1.87
CA SER A 79 -32.10 3.84 3.08
C SER A 79 -32.49 4.95 4.06
N ARG A 80 -32.68 6.20 3.58
CA ARG A 80 -33.12 7.32 4.43
C ARG A 80 -34.53 7.13 4.98
N GLU A 81 -35.47 6.64 4.18
CA GLU A 81 -36.82 6.36 4.66
C GLU A 81 -36.83 5.26 5.71
N MET A 82 -36.10 4.18 5.49
CA MET A 82 -35.97 3.09 6.47
C MET A 82 -35.30 3.58 7.75
N PHE A 83 -34.21 4.34 7.63
CA PHE A 83 -33.55 4.95 8.79
C PHE A 83 -34.50 5.86 9.56
N SER A 84 -35.23 6.74 8.87
CA SER A 84 -36.22 7.63 9.48
C SER A 84 -37.36 6.88 10.15
N ARG A 85 -37.83 5.75 9.59
CA ARG A 85 -38.87 4.92 10.23
C ARG A 85 -38.37 4.17 11.46
N LEU A 86 -37.11 3.74 11.46
CA LEU A 86 -36.52 2.97 12.56
C LEU A 86 -36.06 3.85 13.73
N PHE A 87 -35.53 5.04 13.43
CA PHE A 87 -34.94 5.94 14.43
C PHE A 87 -35.74 7.23 14.66
N GLY A 88 -36.78 7.48 13.86
CA GLY A 88 -37.62 8.67 13.96
C GLY A 88 -36.86 9.98 13.70
N SER A 89 -37.47 11.10 14.14
CA SER A 89 -36.84 12.43 14.09
C SER A 89 -35.88 12.71 15.25
N ALA A 90 -35.70 11.77 16.18
CA ALA A 90 -34.92 11.94 17.41
C ALA A 90 -33.45 11.50 17.28
N GLY A 91 -33.05 10.90 16.16
CA GLY A 91 -31.68 10.44 15.93
C GLY A 91 -31.35 9.14 16.68
N PHE A 92 -30.05 8.87 16.88
CA PHE A 92 -29.58 7.67 17.58
C PHE A 92 -29.92 7.77 19.07
N SER A 93 -30.81 6.92 19.56
CA SER A 93 -31.05 6.74 21.00
C SER A 93 -30.13 5.65 21.53
N ALA A 94 -29.71 5.78 22.80
CA ALA A 94 -28.92 4.75 23.46
C ALA A 94 -29.73 3.44 23.52
N GLY A 95 -29.13 2.34 23.07
CA GLY A 95 -29.82 1.05 22.91
C GLY A 95 -29.08 0.09 21.98
N SER A 96 -29.57 -1.15 21.93
CA SER A 96 -29.05 -2.19 21.04
C SER A 96 -30.01 -2.43 19.88
N TYR A 97 -29.48 -2.42 18.66
CA TYR A 97 -30.21 -2.56 17.40
C TYR A 97 -29.59 -3.69 16.57
N ASN A 98 -30.41 -4.59 16.04
CA ASN A 98 -29.94 -5.68 15.19
C ASN A 98 -30.41 -5.48 13.74
N PHE A 99 -29.45 -5.42 12.80
CA PHE A 99 -29.67 -5.26 11.36
C PHE A 99 -29.17 -6.50 10.61
N GLY A 100 -30.03 -7.49 10.44
CA GLY A 100 -29.64 -8.74 9.77
C GLY A 100 -28.54 -9.45 10.56
N SER A 101 -27.32 -9.47 10.02
CA SER A 101 -26.12 -10.02 10.67
C SER A 101 -25.28 -8.99 11.42
N PHE A 102 -25.73 -7.74 11.54
CA PHE A 102 -25.01 -6.72 12.31
C PHE A 102 -25.73 -6.44 13.64
N SER A 103 -25.00 -6.52 14.75
CA SER A 103 -25.48 -6.05 16.05
C SER A 103 -24.82 -4.70 16.35
N VAL A 104 -25.62 -3.66 16.54
CA VAL A 104 -25.17 -2.28 16.77
C VAL A 104 -25.57 -1.87 18.19
N GLU A 105 -24.60 -1.60 19.03
CA GLU A 105 -24.82 -1.09 20.37
C GLU A 105 -24.44 0.39 20.43
N ILE A 106 -25.35 1.20 20.98
CA ILE A 106 -25.20 2.64 21.08
C ILE A 106 -25.23 3.03 22.54
N TYR A 107 -24.14 3.62 23.03
CA TYR A 107 -24.05 4.12 24.40
C TYR A 107 -23.37 5.50 24.47
N PRO A 108 -23.76 6.34 25.44
CA PRO A 108 -23.12 7.63 25.67
C PRO A 108 -21.70 7.42 26.24
N ALA A 109 -20.73 8.15 25.70
CA ALA A 109 -19.35 8.19 26.15
C ALA A 109 -18.92 9.62 26.51
N THR A 110 -17.82 9.77 27.24
CA THR A 110 -17.32 11.07 27.72
C THR A 110 -17.02 12.05 26.60
N THR A 111 -16.73 11.55 25.39
CA THR A 111 -16.37 12.33 24.20
C THR A 111 -17.49 12.44 23.17
N GLY A 112 -18.69 11.90 23.42
CA GLY A 112 -19.78 11.87 22.46
C GLY A 112 -20.62 10.60 22.54
N LEU A 113 -21.15 10.15 21.41
CA LEU A 113 -21.95 8.94 21.29
C LEU A 113 -21.12 7.87 20.59
N THR A 114 -20.94 6.72 21.22
CA THR A 114 -20.16 5.60 20.67
C THR A 114 -21.10 4.55 20.10
N LEU A 115 -20.77 4.09 18.88
CA LEU A 115 -21.47 3.02 18.18
C LEU A 115 -20.50 1.85 18.03
N ASP A 116 -20.84 0.71 18.63
CA ASP A 116 -20.12 -0.54 18.44
C ASP A 116 -20.91 -1.42 17.48
N ILE A 117 -20.33 -1.72 16.33
CA ILE A 117 -20.92 -2.55 15.27
C ILE A 117 -20.21 -3.90 15.26
N LEU A 118 -20.94 -4.97 15.51
CA LEU A 118 -20.46 -6.35 15.47
C LEU A 118 -21.09 -7.08 14.27
N ASP A 119 -20.27 -7.64 13.39
CA ASP A 119 -20.72 -8.60 12.37
C ASP A 119 -20.82 -10.00 13.00
N THR A 120 -22.03 -10.55 13.07
CA THR A 120 -22.29 -11.87 13.67
C THR A 120 -21.86 -13.04 12.77
N ASN A 121 -21.54 -12.80 11.49
CA ASN A 121 -21.06 -13.83 10.57
C ASN A 121 -19.53 -13.95 10.60
N THR A 122 -18.81 -12.83 10.62
CA THR A 122 -17.34 -12.81 10.61
C THR A 122 -16.72 -12.66 11.99
N GLY A 123 -17.46 -12.09 12.95
CA GLY A 123 -16.96 -11.72 14.28
C GLY A 123 -16.21 -10.39 14.29
N ASP A 124 -16.19 -9.65 13.18
CA ASP A 124 -15.49 -8.36 13.11
C ASP A 124 -16.25 -7.28 13.88
N GLN A 125 -15.50 -6.46 14.62
CA GLN A 125 -16.04 -5.33 15.38
C GLN A 125 -15.47 -4.01 14.86
N THR A 126 -16.34 -3.04 14.63
CA THR A 126 -15.99 -1.66 14.25
C THR A 126 -16.61 -0.69 15.23
N GLN A 127 -15.79 0.21 15.79
CA GLN A 127 -16.23 1.28 16.68
C GLN A 127 -16.23 2.62 15.95
N VAL A 128 -17.34 3.35 16.04
CA VAL A 128 -17.51 4.70 15.47
C VAL A 128 -17.88 5.65 16.61
N ILE A 129 -17.13 6.75 16.73
CA ILE A 129 -17.35 7.77 17.76
C ILE A 129 -17.90 9.02 17.08
N ILE A 130 -19.11 9.42 17.46
CA ILE A 130 -19.72 10.68 17.03
C ILE A 130 -19.49 11.70 18.14
N PRO A 131 -18.62 12.71 17.95
CA PRO A 131 -18.37 13.72 18.96
C PRO A 131 -19.62 14.59 19.19
N ASN A 132 -19.90 14.92 20.46
CA ASN A 132 -20.89 15.94 20.78
C ASN A 132 -20.34 17.31 20.33
N LYS A 133 -21.16 18.10 19.64
CA LYS A 133 -20.82 19.49 19.30
C LYS A 133 -20.69 20.36 20.53
#